data_AF-A0A5N4EJU9-F1
#
_entry.id   AF-A0A5N4EJU9-F1
#
_cell.length_a   1.000
_cell.length_b   1.000
_cell.length_c   1.000
_cell.angle_alpha   90.00
_cell.angle_beta   90.00
_cell.angle_gamma   90.00
#
_symmetry.space_group_name_H-M   'P 1'
#
loop_
_entity.id
_entity.type
_entity.pdbx_description
1 polymer ?
#
loop_
_entity_poly.entity_id
_entity_poly.type
_entity_poly.pdbx_seq_one_letter_code
_entity_poly.pdbx_strand_id
1 'polypeptide(L)'
;MMVEPKDWKDRELEELLVSAVQKLGADAFEEVYSYLKSARQQKASEAEVRAALEKVVPRASDCFEVDQLLYFEKLIAMGEGAHH
;
A
#
# COMPACT_ATOMS: atom_id res chain seq x y z
N MET A 1 -19.73 7.55 -22.72
CA MET A 1 -18.33 7.26 -22.36
C MET A 1 -18.34 6.15 -21.33
N MET A 2 -17.90 4.96 -21.70
CA MET A 2 -17.57 3.91 -20.73
C MET A 2 -16.12 4.17 -20.37
N VAL A 3 -15.87 4.69 -19.17
CA VAL A 3 -14.51 4.77 -18.61
C VAL A 3 -14.06 3.33 -18.46
N GLU A 4 -12.96 2.96 -19.11
CA GLU A 4 -12.44 1.61 -18.99
C GLU A 4 -12.17 1.31 -17.51
N PRO A 5 -12.41 0.08 -17.03
CA PRO A 5 -12.26 -0.27 -15.62
C PRO A 5 -10.82 -0.16 -15.08
N LYS A 6 -9.84 0.23 -15.91
CA LYS A 6 -8.44 0.44 -15.56
C LYS A 6 -8.18 1.86 -15.05
N ASP A 7 -8.75 2.88 -15.70
CA ASP A 7 -8.46 4.31 -15.39
C ASP A 7 -8.93 4.77 -14.02
N TRP A 8 -10.07 4.27 -13.51
CA TRP A 8 -10.58 4.70 -12.20
C TRP A 8 -9.77 4.10 -11.04
N LYS A 9 -9.27 2.87 -11.21
CA LYS A 9 -8.42 2.20 -10.21
C LYS A 9 -7.04 2.85 -10.10
N ASP A 10 -6.50 3.30 -11.23
CA ASP A 10 -5.23 4.02 -11.25
C ASP A 10 -5.35 5.39 -10.55
N ARG A 11 -6.46 6.11 -10.74
CA ARG A 11 -6.74 7.36 -10.01
C ARG A 11 -6.94 7.15 -8.51
N GLU A 12 -7.64 6.10 -8.10
CA GLU A 12 -7.78 5.77 -6.67
C GLU A 12 -6.44 5.41 -6.02
N LEU A 13 -5.56 4.69 -6.74
CA LEU A 13 -4.21 4.41 -6.27
C LEU A 13 -3.36 5.67 -6.14
N GLU A 14 -3.45 6.58 -7.12
CA GLU A 14 -2.79 7.90 -7.01
C GLU A 14 -3.31 8.69 -5.82
N GLU A 15 -4.62 8.73 -5.59
CA GLU A 15 -5.22 9.46 -4.46
C GLU A 15 -4.78 8.87 -3.12
N LEU A 16 -4.75 7.54 -2.99
CA LEU A 16 -4.24 6.85 -1.80
C LEU A 16 -2.75 7.13 -1.58
N LEU A 17 -1.94 7.12 -2.65
CA LEU A 17 -0.51 7.42 -2.57
C LEU A 17 -0.27 8.86 -2.13
N VAL A 18 -0.99 9.83 -2.71
CA VAL A 18 -0.90 11.24 -2.33
C VAL A 18 -1.35 11.45 -0.88
N SER A 19 -2.44 10.82 -0.45
CA SER A 19 -2.91 10.89 0.95
C SER A 19 -1.88 10.31 1.92
N ALA A 20 -1.34 9.13 1.62
CA ALA A 20 -0.35 8.47 2.47
C ALA A 20 0.93 9.30 2.59
N VAL A 21 1.43 9.86 1.48
CA VAL A 21 2.59 10.76 1.47
C VAL A 21 2.30 12.04 2.25
N GLN A 22 1.10 12.61 2.15
CA GLN A 22 0.73 13.80 2.93
C GLN A 22 0.65 13.53 4.44
N LYS A 23 0.21 12.34 4.85
CA LYS A 23 0.09 11.97 6.27
C LYS A 23 1.41 11.57 6.91
N LEU A 24 2.23 10.80 6.19
CA LEU A 24 3.48 10.24 6.69
C LEU A 24 4.69 11.14 6.38
N GLY A 25 4.64 11.91 5.31
CA GLY A 25 5.81 12.53 4.69
C GLY A 25 6.48 11.57 3.71
N ALA A 26 7.19 12.11 2.71
CA ALA A 26 7.79 11.32 1.63
C ALA A 26 8.80 10.27 2.15
N ASP A 27 9.71 10.67 3.04
CA ASP A 27 10.77 9.79 3.54
C ASP A 27 10.21 8.63 4.38
N ALA A 28 9.29 8.93 5.30
CA ALA A 28 8.65 7.91 6.13
C ALA A 28 7.69 7.02 5.31
N PHE A 29 7.00 7.58 4.32
CA PHE A 29 6.19 6.79 3.39
C PHE A 29 7.04 5.78 2.63
N GLU A 30 8.17 6.20 2.06
CA GLU A 30 9.04 5.31 1.30
C GLU A 30 9.60 4.18 2.16
N GLU A 31 10.02 4.49 3.39
CA GLU A 31 10.52 3.49 4.34
C GLU A 31 9.43 2.47 4.73
N VAL A 32 8.23 2.96 5.07
CA VAL A 32 7.08 2.11 5.41
C VAL A 32 6.64 1.27 4.21
N TYR A 33 6.54 1.85 3.03
CA TYR A 33 6.13 1.17 1.81
C TYR A 33 7.13 0.05 1.43
N SER A 34 8.43 0.34 1.44
CA SER A 34 9.48 -0.63 1.15
C SER A 34 9.49 -1.78 2.16
N TYR A 35 9.35 -1.46 3.45
CA TYR A 35 9.25 -2.45 4.52
C TYR A 35 8.02 -3.35 4.34
N LEU A 36 6.83 -2.77 4.19
CA LEU A 36 5.57 -3.52 4.06
C LEU A 36 5.55 -4.39 2.80
N LYS A 37 6.09 -3.90 1.69
CA LYS A 37 6.22 -4.66 0.45
C LYS A 37 7.10 -5.90 0.64
N SER A 38 8.24 -5.72 1.31
CA SER A 38 9.17 -6.81 1.63
C SER A 38 8.56 -7.80 2.64
N ALA A 39 7.91 -7.30 3.69
CA ALA A 39 7.24 -8.09 4.70
C ALA A 39 6.13 -8.97 4.10
N ARG A 40 5.35 -8.44 3.16
CA ARG A 40 4.32 -9.21 2.42
C ARG A 40 4.92 -10.29 1.51
N GLN A 41 6.05 -10.02 0.86
CA GLN A 41 6.78 -11.04 0.09
C GLN A 41 7.31 -12.17 0.99
N GLN A 42 7.79 -11.81 2.17
CA GLN A 42 8.33 -12.74 3.17
C GLN A 42 7.24 -13.44 4.00
N LYS A 43 5.96 -13.08 3.81
CA LYS A 43 4.82 -13.54 4.63
C LYS A 43 5.04 -13.29 6.13
N ALA A 44 5.63 -12.15 6.47
CA ALA A 44 5.80 -11.73 7.86
C ALA A 44 4.45 -11.67 8.58
N SER A 45 4.47 -11.97 9.88
CA SER A 45 3.27 -11.93 10.70
C SER A 45 2.79 -10.50 10.92
N GLU A 46 1.47 -10.30 11.06
CA GLU A 46 0.88 -9.00 11.39
C GLU A 46 1.51 -8.38 12.64
N ALA A 47 1.85 -9.22 13.63
CA ALA A 47 2.52 -8.76 14.85
C ALA A 47 3.93 -8.19 14.59
N GLU A 48 4.69 -8.81 13.69
CA GLU A 48 6.03 -8.35 13.30
C GLU A 48 5.95 -7.06 12.47
N VAL A 49 4.97 -7.01 11.56
CA VAL A 49 4.68 -5.81 10.77
C VAL A 49 4.33 -4.65 11.68
N ARG A 50 3.38 -4.83 12.59
CA ARG A 50 2.95 -3.80 13.53
C ARG A 50 4.08 -3.31 14.43
N ALA A 51 4.87 -4.22 14.99
CA ALA A 51 6.00 -3.87 15.86
C ALA A 51 7.12 -3.11 15.13
N ALA A 52 7.28 -3.32 13.83
CA ALA A 52 8.20 -2.55 13.01
C ALA A 52 7.63 -1.17 12.63
N LEU A 53 6.34 -1.10 12.28
CA LEU A 53 5.68 0.17 11.98
C LEU A 53 5.68 1.12 13.16
N GLU A 54 5.47 0.63 14.39
CA GLU A 54 5.54 1.45 15.61
C GLU A 54 6.91 2.11 15.87
N LYS A 55 7.98 1.64 15.19
CA LYS A 55 9.32 2.26 15.26
C LYS A 55 9.53 3.37 14.24
N VAL A 56 8.81 3.32 13.12
CA VAL A 56 8.96 4.23 11.98
C VAL A 56 7.91 5.33 12.04
N VAL A 57 6.70 5.02 12.51
CA VAL A 57 5.58 5.96 12.61
C VAL A 57 5.07 6.08 14.05
N PRO A 58 4.70 7.29 14.48
CA PRO A 58 4.15 7.50 15.82
C PRO A 58 2.79 6.81 16.03
N ARG A 59 2.06 6.51 14.95
CA ARG A 59 0.81 5.75 14.98
C ARG A 59 0.77 4.76 13.82
N ALA A 60 0.73 3.47 14.13
CA ALA A 60 0.53 2.42 13.14
C ALA A 60 -0.77 2.61 12.32
N SER A 61 -1.76 3.32 12.86
CA SER A 61 -2.99 3.72 12.16
C SER A 61 -2.72 4.53 10.88
N ASP A 62 -1.64 5.32 10.86
CA ASP A 62 -1.29 6.18 9.73
C ASP A 62 -0.73 5.33 8.55
N CYS A 63 -0.35 4.07 8.80
CA CYS A 63 0.10 3.12 7.78
C CYS A 63 -1.05 2.38 7.08
N PHE A 64 -2.29 2.56 7.52
CA PHE A 64 -3.44 1.84 6.97
C PHE A 64 -3.62 2.11 5.46
N GLU A 65 -3.38 3.35 5.02
CA GLU A 65 -3.47 3.73 3.60
C GLU A 65 -2.36 3.09 2.76
N VAL A 66 -1.16 2.95 3.34
CA VAL A 66 -0.05 2.24 2.68
C VAL A 66 -0.35 0.75 2.54
N ASP A 67 -0.99 0.14 3.55
CA ASP A 67 -1.40 -1.25 3.49
C ASP A 67 -2.52 -1.49 2.47
N GLN A 68 -3.48 -0.55 2.37
CA GLN A 68 -4.49 -0.55 1.31
C GLN A 68 -3.88 -0.43 -0.08
N LEU A 69 -2.95 0.51 -0.28
CA LEU A 69 -2.23 0.70 -1.54
C LEU A 69 -1.57 -0.62 -1.99
N LEU A 70 -0.82 -1.27 -1.10
CA LEU A 70 -0.17 -2.55 -1.37
C LEU A 70 -1.15 -3.71 -1.60
N TYR A 71 -2.35 -3.65 -1.00
CA TYR A 71 -3.40 -4.62 -1.25
C TYR A 71 -4.01 -4.44 -2.64
N PHE A 72 -4.29 -3.20 -3.05
CA PHE A 72 -4.79 -2.89 -4.38
C PHE A 72 -3.76 -3.23 -5.48
N GLU A 73 -2.48 -2.86 -5.31
CA GLU A 73 -1.41 -3.28 -6.23
C GLU A 73 -1.37 -4.80 -6.42
N LYS A 74 -1.48 -5.54 -5.31
CA LYS A 74 -1.49 -7.01 -5.33
C LYS A 74 -2.75 -7.56 -6.02
N LEU A 75 -3.92 -6.95 -5.80
CA LEU A 75 -5.15 -7.33 -6.48
C LEU A 75 -5.09 -7.04 -7.98
N ILE A 76 -4.44 -5.95 -8.40
CA ILE A 76 -4.22 -5.65 -9.83
C ILE A 76 -3.28 -6.69 -10.42
N ALA A 77 -2.13 -6.93 -9.78
CA ALA A 77 -1.17 -7.95 -10.23
C ALA A 77 -1.79 -9.36 -10.29
N MET A 78 -2.71 -9.69 -9.39
CA MET A 78 -3.44 -10.97 -9.39
C MET A 78 -4.61 -10.99 -10.39
N GLY A 79 -5.29 -9.87 -10.57
CA GLY A 79 -6.43 -9.72 -11.50
C GLY A 79 -6.01 -9.68 -12.97
N GLU A 80 -4.80 -9.20 -13.27
CA GLU A 80 -4.18 -9.31 -14.61
C GLU A 80 -3.76 -10.76 -14.96
N GLY A 81 -3.81 -11.69 -13.99
CA GLY A 81 -3.52 -13.13 -14.20
C GLY A 81 -4.74 -14.04 -14.38
N ALA A 82 -5.97 -13.50 -14.34
CA ALA A 82 -7.21 -14.31 -14.40
C ALA A 82 -7.81 -14.46 -15.81
N HIS A 83 -7.08 -14.07 -16.86
CA HIS A 83 -7.38 -14.43 -18.24
C HIS A 83 -6.30 -15.40 -18.76
N HIS A 84 -6.43 -16.68 -18.42
CA HIS A 84 -5.83 -17.76 -19.20
C HIS A 84 -6.87 -18.86 -19.40
#